data_AF-A0A1J5BJF8-F1
#
_entry.id   AF-A0A1J5BJF8-F1
#
_cell.length_a   1.000
_cell.length_b   1.000
_cell.length_c   1.000
_cell.angle_alpha   90.00
_cell.angle_beta   90.00
_cell.angle_gamma   90.00
#
_symmetry.space_group_name_H-M   'P 1'
#
loop_
_entity.id
_entity.type
_entity.pdbx_description
1 polymer ?
#
loop_
_entity_poly.entity_id
_entity_poly.type
_entity_poly.pdbx_seq_one_letter_code
_entity_poly.pdbx_strand_id
1 'polypeptide(L)'
;MARKTTTTDNPSSTIAEAGLPGLPAAAAAANQLAVIDHQRAEKVRELATSMHYSGPIHPDALEAVAIEAQRHIHAGLFALGTSLILLRESCEHGDFIARLDRIGIEPRVAQKSMQIARKFSNAPMSAHLEHLGKSKLLELLVLDDEQIEELTANGQTGELALDDVATMSIKELRNTIRSLRGDVEAKDAVLEQTHKKLASLQVQLKKKVVADTDWPDALEPVAEQVAAAGRKIAQAISELETCRITLFEVAQDMPDEQRPKYEAALTHIADVYEQALARSEAGLTKERTTFDKSLGAYAA
;
A
#
# COMPACT_ATOMS: atom_id res chain seq x y z
N MET A 1 -71.51 0.14 -70.54
CA MET A 1 -71.54 -1.05 -69.66
C MET A 1 -71.01 -0.65 -68.29
N ALA A 2 -71.73 -1.05 -67.26
CA ALA A 2 -71.53 -0.67 -65.86
C ALA A 2 -70.34 -1.39 -65.22
N ARG A 3 -69.74 -0.75 -64.20
CA ARG A 3 -69.46 -1.44 -62.94
C ARG A 3 -69.59 -0.49 -61.75
N LYS A 4 -70.29 -1.01 -60.75
CA LYS A 4 -70.81 -0.40 -59.52
C LYS A 4 -69.73 0.08 -58.56
N THR A 5 -70.16 1.04 -57.75
CA THR A 5 -69.57 1.58 -56.53
C THR A 5 -69.31 0.53 -55.46
N THR A 6 -68.32 0.78 -54.61
CA THR A 6 -68.31 0.27 -53.23
C THR A 6 -67.87 1.42 -52.32
N THR A 7 -68.87 1.95 -51.62
CA THR A 7 -68.74 2.88 -50.50
C THR A 7 -67.92 2.22 -49.39
N THR A 8 -66.96 2.95 -48.84
CA THR A 8 -66.47 2.70 -47.49
C THR A 8 -66.51 4.03 -46.77
N ASP A 9 -67.53 4.18 -45.93
CA ASP A 9 -67.63 5.24 -44.93
C ASP A 9 -66.37 5.19 -44.07
N ASN A 10 -65.60 6.28 -44.08
CA ASN A 10 -64.64 6.54 -43.04
C ASN A 10 -65.15 7.77 -42.30
N PRO A 11 -65.75 7.63 -41.11
CA PRO A 11 -66.15 8.79 -40.34
C PRO A 11 -64.88 9.58 -40.04
N SER A 12 -64.90 10.89 -40.32
CA SER A 12 -63.99 11.84 -39.72
C SER A 12 -64.15 11.73 -38.21
N SER A 13 -63.35 10.86 -37.58
CA SER A 13 -63.02 11.03 -36.19
C SER A 13 -62.16 12.29 -36.13
N THR A 14 -62.83 13.41 -35.89
CA THR A 14 -62.22 14.49 -35.11
C THR A 14 -61.65 13.80 -33.88
N ILE A 15 -60.33 13.52 -33.91
CA ILE A 15 -59.60 13.25 -32.69
C ILE A 15 -59.69 14.57 -31.96
N ALA A 16 -60.71 14.67 -31.10
CA ALA A 16 -60.76 15.68 -30.08
C ALA A 16 -59.37 15.66 -29.45
N GLU A 17 -58.71 16.82 -29.43
CA GLU A 17 -57.59 17.06 -28.55
C GLU A 17 -58.07 16.71 -27.14
N ALA A 18 -57.90 15.45 -26.77
CA ALA A 18 -57.82 15.04 -25.40
C ALA A 18 -56.52 15.68 -24.92
N GLY A 19 -56.64 16.95 -24.52
CA GLY A 19 -55.57 17.72 -23.94
C GLY A 19 -55.03 16.90 -22.79
N LEU A 20 -53.90 16.24 -23.03
CA LEU A 20 -53.14 15.54 -22.02
C LEU A 20 -52.83 16.58 -20.95
N PRO A 21 -53.41 16.47 -19.73
CA PRO A 21 -53.25 17.48 -18.69
C PRO A 21 -51.81 17.41 -18.18
N GLY A 22 -50.91 18.14 -18.84
CA GLY A 22 -49.47 18.10 -18.54
C GLY A 22 -48.56 18.73 -19.59
N LEU A 23 -48.96 18.74 -20.88
CA LEU A 23 -48.16 19.33 -21.96
C LEU A 23 -47.81 20.82 -21.78
N PRO A 24 -48.75 21.72 -21.41
CA PRO A 24 -48.42 23.13 -21.22
C PRO A 24 -47.54 23.39 -19.98
N ALA A 25 -47.70 22.58 -18.92
CA ALA A 25 -46.86 22.65 -17.73
C ALA A 25 -45.43 22.15 -18.00
N ALA A 26 -45.28 21.07 -18.76
CA ALA A 26 -43.99 20.56 -19.20
C ALA A 26 -43.25 21.55 -20.12
N ALA A 27 -43.96 22.20 -21.05
CA ALA A 27 -43.39 23.24 -21.90
C ALA A 27 -42.94 24.48 -21.10
N ALA A 28 -43.72 24.90 -20.10
CA ALA A 28 -43.34 25.99 -19.21
C ALA A 28 -42.09 25.65 -18.36
N ALA A 29 -42.00 24.42 -17.83
CA ALA A 29 -40.84 23.94 -17.10
C ALA A 29 -39.58 23.87 -17.98
N ALA A 30 -39.70 23.40 -19.23
CA ALA A 30 -38.61 23.36 -20.20
C ALA A 30 -38.07 24.77 -20.53
N ASN A 31 -38.98 25.75 -20.72
CA ASN A 31 -38.59 27.13 -20.95
C ASN A 31 -37.88 27.75 -19.73
N GLN A 32 -38.34 27.45 -18.51
CA GLN A 32 -37.69 27.92 -17.29
C GLN A 32 -36.28 27.34 -17.14
N LEU A 33 -36.09 26.06 -17.45
CA LEU A 33 -34.77 25.42 -17.42
C LEU A 33 -33.82 26.06 -18.45
N ALA A 34 -34.29 26.30 -19.68
CA ALA A 34 -33.51 26.97 -20.71
C ALA A 34 -33.07 28.39 -20.30
N VAL A 35 -33.95 29.15 -19.63
CA VAL A 35 -33.61 30.48 -19.09
C VAL A 35 -32.56 30.37 -17.99
N ILE A 36 -32.67 29.40 -17.09
CA ILE A 36 -31.69 29.17 -16.02
C ILE A 36 -30.33 28.81 -16.62
N ASP A 37 -30.28 27.93 -17.61
CA ASP A 37 -29.03 27.51 -18.25
C ASP A 37 -28.39 28.66 -19.03
N HIS A 38 -29.18 29.48 -19.73
CA HIS A 38 -28.68 30.70 -20.36
C HIS A 38 -28.10 31.68 -19.32
N GLN A 39 -28.80 31.91 -18.21
CA GLN A 39 -28.31 32.78 -17.13
C GLN A 39 -27.02 32.24 -16.50
N ARG A 40 -26.90 30.91 -16.34
CA ARG A 40 -25.67 30.28 -15.86
C ARG A 40 -24.52 30.48 -16.85
N ALA A 41 -24.76 30.27 -18.14
CA ALA A 41 -23.75 30.44 -19.18
C ALA A 41 -23.24 31.90 -19.28
N GLU A 42 -24.14 32.89 -19.19
CA GLU A 42 -23.74 34.31 -19.15
C GLU A 42 -22.87 34.62 -17.93
N LYS A 43 -23.27 34.19 -16.74
CA LYS A 43 -22.49 34.40 -15.50
C LYS A 43 -21.09 33.80 -15.59
N VAL A 44 -20.96 32.59 -16.13
CA VAL A 44 -19.65 31.94 -16.32
C VAL A 44 -18.81 32.71 -17.34
N ARG A 45 -19.42 33.25 -18.40
CA ARG A 45 -18.71 34.05 -19.42
C ARG A 45 -18.22 35.39 -18.88
N GLU A 46 -19.04 36.08 -18.09
CA GLU A 46 -18.65 37.30 -17.40
C GLU A 46 -17.47 37.04 -16.46
N LEU A 47 -17.54 35.96 -15.68
CA LEU A 47 -16.45 35.54 -14.79
C LEU A 47 -15.17 35.20 -15.55
N ALA A 48 -15.26 34.42 -16.64
CA ALA A 48 -14.11 34.08 -17.48
C ALA A 48 -13.41 35.36 -18.02
N THR A 49 -14.20 36.34 -18.46
CA THR A 49 -13.69 37.63 -18.93
C THR A 49 -12.95 38.39 -17.82
N SER A 50 -13.52 38.43 -16.60
CA SER A 50 -12.86 39.07 -15.45
C SER A 50 -11.55 38.41 -15.02
N MET A 51 -11.40 37.11 -15.30
CA MET A 51 -10.19 36.33 -15.00
C MET A 51 -9.21 36.26 -16.17
N HIS A 52 -9.47 36.98 -17.27
CA HIS A 52 -8.70 36.93 -18.52
C HIS A 52 -8.58 35.50 -19.10
N TYR A 53 -9.57 34.65 -18.84
CA TYR A 53 -9.61 33.29 -19.37
C TYR A 53 -10.28 33.26 -20.74
N SER A 54 -9.54 32.81 -21.75
CA SER A 54 -9.98 32.75 -23.16
C SER A 54 -10.29 31.32 -23.63
N GLY A 55 -10.29 30.34 -22.73
CA GLY A 55 -10.52 28.93 -23.07
C GLY A 55 -12.00 28.53 -23.10
N PRO A 56 -12.29 27.24 -23.33
CA PRO A 56 -13.65 26.71 -23.27
C PRO A 56 -14.25 26.88 -21.87
N ILE A 57 -15.53 27.26 -21.80
CA ILE A 57 -16.26 27.49 -20.53
C ILE A 57 -17.30 26.40 -20.22
N HIS A 58 -17.38 25.35 -21.05
CA HIS A 58 -18.24 24.20 -20.79
C HIS A 58 -17.67 23.38 -19.62
N PRO A 59 -18.49 22.87 -18.68
CA PRO A 59 -18.01 22.12 -17.51
C PRO A 59 -16.99 21.01 -17.84
N ASP A 60 -17.32 20.09 -18.75
CA ASP A 60 -16.42 18.98 -19.13
C ASP A 60 -15.08 19.47 -19.72
N ALA A 61 -15.10 20.59 -20.44
CA ALA A 61 -13.89 21.16 -21.03
C ALA A 61 -13.05 21.88 -19.97
N LEU A 62 -13.68 22.54 -18.99
CA LEU A 62 -13.01 23.13 -17.84
C LEU A 62 -12.38 22.06 -16.95
N GLU A 63 -13.05 20.91 -16.77
CA GLU A 63 -12.50 19.76 -16.06
C GLU A 63 -11.24 19.23 -16.74
N ALA A 64 -11.27 19.03 -18.06
CA ALA A 64 -10.10 18.62 -18.82
C ALA A 64 -8.94 19.63 -18.70
N VAL A 65 -9.23 20.94 -18.76
CA VAL A 65 -8.23 22.00 -18.57
C VAL A 65 -7.63 21.96 -17.15
N ALA A 66 -8.46 21.71 -16.12
CA ALA A 66 -7.99 21.62 -14.75
C ALA A 66 -7.10 20.39 -14.53
N ILE A 67 -7.47 19.23 -15.08
CA ILE A 67 -6.67 18.00 -15.02
C ILE A 67 -5.31 18.21 -15.70
N GLU A 68 -5.29 18.81 -16.89
CA GLU A 68 -4.03 19.07 -17.60
C GLU A 68 -3.16 20.09 -16.87
N ALA A 69 -3.74 21.16 -16.32
CA ALA A 69 -3.01 22.13 -15.50
C ALA A 69 -2.41 21.48 -14.25
N GLN A 70 -3.14 20.59 -13.59
CA GLN A 70 -2.66 19.82 -12.45
C GLN A 70 -1.48 18.94 -12.84
N ARG A 71 -1.58 18.21 -13.95
CA ARG A 71 -0.49 17.38 -14.48
C ARG A 71 0.76 18.21 -14.78
N HIS A 72 0.59 19.37 -15.41
CA HIS A 72 1.69 20.30 -15.68
C HIS A 72 2.37 20.80 -14.40
N ILE A 73 1.61 21.14 -13.36
CA ILE A 73 2.15 21.56 -12.06
C ILE A 73 2.98 20.44 -11.44
N HIS A 74 2.49 19.21 -11.45
CA HIS A 74 3.20 18.06 -10.88
C HIS A 74 4.44 17.68 -11.69
N ALA A 75 4.35 17.62 -13.01
CA ALA A 75 5.53 17.44 -13.87
C ALA A 75 6.58 18.53 -13.63
N GLY A 76 6.13 19.79 -13.46
CA GLY A 76 6.99 20.91 -13.12
C GLY A 76 7.70 20.75 -11.77
N LEU A 77 7.06 20.16 -10.75
CA LEU A 77 7.69 19.88 -9.45
C LEU A 77 8.87 18.92 -9.58
N PHE A 78 8.70 17.84 -10.35
CA PHE A 78 9.78 16.87 -10.60
C PHE A 78 10.89 17.48 -11.45
N ALA A 79 10.54 18.15 -12.55
CA ALA A 79 11.50 18.83 -13.41
C ALA A 79 12.32 19.87 -12.65
N LEU A 80 11.69 20.61 -11.72
CA LEU A 80 12.38 21.54 -10.83
C LEU A 80 13.38 20.81 -9.94
N GLY A 81 12.97 19.75 -9.25
CA GLY A 81 13.86 18.99 -8.37
C GLY A 81 15.06 18.41 -9.11
N THR A 82 14.84 17.82 -10.28
CA THR A 82 15.91 17.29 -11.16
C THR A 82 16.86 18.39 -11.61
N SER A 83 16.33 19.53 -12.07
CA SER A 83 17.15 20.67 -12.49
C SER A 83 18.00 21.21 -11.34
N LEU A 84 17.46 21.25 -10.12
CA LEU A 84 18.19 21.69 -8.93
C LEU A 84 19.29 20.72 -8.50
N ILE A 85 19.09 19.40 -8.67
CA ILE A 85 20.13 18.39 -8.48
C ILE A 85 21.28 18.66 -9.46
N LEU A 86 20.98 18.72 -10.75
CA LEU A 86 21.98 18.94 -11.80
C LEU A 86 22.70 20.27 -11.64
N LEU A 87 21.96 21.33 -11.27
CA LEU A 87 22.53 22.65 -10.98
C LEU A 87 23.52 22.58 -9.81
N ARG A 88 23.16 21.89 -8.73
CA ARG A 88 24.04 21.73 -7.56
C ARG A 88 25.33 21.00 -7.93
N GLU A 89 25.24 19.90 -8.68
CA GLU A 89 26.42 19.13 -9.13
C GLU A 89 27.33 19.94 -10.08
N SER A 90 26.75 20.90 -10.82
CA SER A 90 27.49 21.76 -11.74
C SER A 90 28.10 23.01 -11.07
N CYS A 91 27.85 23.25 -9.78
CA CYS A 91 28.33 24.43 -9.07
C CYS A 91 29.59 24.14 -8.23
N GLU A 92 30.49 25.12 -8.16
CA GLU A 92 31.57 25.12 -7.18
C GLU A 92 31.03 25.32 -5.74
N HIS A 93 31.86 25.07 -4.72
CA HIS A 93 31.44 25.22 -3.32
C HIS A 93 30.92 26.64 -3.02
N GLY A 94 29.67 26.74 -2.54
CA GLY A 94 29.03 28.00 -2.16
C GLY A 94 28.24 28.69 -3.27
N ASP A 95 28.48 28.36 -4.55
CA ASP A 95 27.83 28.99 -5.70
C ASP A 95 26.34 28.65 -5.82
N PHE A 96 25.96 27.45 -5.36
CA PHE A 96 24.58 26.97 -5.46
C PHE A 96 23.59 27.89 -4.73
N ILE A 97 23.93 28.36 -3.53
CA ILE A 97 23.05 29.22 -2.73
C ILE A 97 22.83 30.57 -3.41
N ALA A 98 23.88 31.18 -3.93
CA ALA A 98 23.77 32.45 -4.67
C ALA A 98 22.88 32.30 -5.92
N ARG A 99 22.91 31.14 -6.59
CA ARG A 99 22.03 30.86 -7.74
C ARG A 99 20.57 30.67 -7.32
N LEU A 100 20.32 29.99 -6.20
CA LEU A 100 18.97 29.85 -5.64
C LEU A 100 18.34 31.22 -5.36
N ASP A 101 19.09 32.14 -4.77
CA ASP A 101 18.62 33.51 -4.51
C ASP A 101 18.27 34.24 -5.81
N ARG A 102 19.07 34.09 -6.88
CA ARG A 102 18.81 34.72 -8.19
C ARG A 102 17.54 34.20 -8.87
N ILE A 103 17.18 32.93 -8.68
CA ILE A 103 15.95 32.33 -9.23
C ILE A 103 14.78 32.39 -8.23
N GLY A 104 14.97 32.99 -7.05
CA GLY A 104 13.92 33.20 -6.06
C GLY A 104 13.46 31.92 -5.34
N ILE A 105 14.32 30.91 -5.20
CA ILE A 105 13.98 29.64 -4.56
C ILE A 105 14.65 29.56 -3.19
N GLU A 106 13.85 29.40 -2.13
CA GLU A 106 14.37 29.20 -0.79
C GLU A 106 15.17 27.88 -0.69
N PRO A 107 16.34 27.86 -0.01
CA PRO A 107 17.15 26.65 0.17
C PRO A 107 16.38 25.44 0.69
N ARG A 108 15.45 25.65 1.64
CA ARG A 108 14.62 24.58 2.20
C ARG A 108 13.65 23.99 1.17
N VAL A 109 13.11 24.83 0.28
CA VAL A 109 12.25 24.40 -0.82
C VAL A 109 13.07 23.61 -1.83
N ALA A 110 14.26 24.10 -2.19
CA ALA A 110 15.16 23.42 -3.10
C ALA A 110 15.53 22.02 -2.59
N GLN A 111 15.97 21.91 -1.33
CA GLN A 111 16.34 20.64 -0.71
C GLN A 111 15.18 19.63 -0.76
N LYS A 112 13.96 20.07 -0.41
CA LYS A 112 12.77 19.22 -0.44
C LYS A 112 12.43 18.74 -1.86
N SER A 113 12.47 19.63 -2.84
CA SER A 113 12.21 19.28 -4.25
C SER A 113 13.27 18.30 -4.78
N MET A 114 14.54 18.49 -4.44
CA MET A 114 15.62 17.56 -4.80
C MET A 114 15.44 16.19 -4.14
N GLN A 115 15.01 16.14 -2.88
CA GLN A 115 14.72 14.88 -2.19
C GLN A 115 13.60 14.10 -2.87
N ILE A 116 12.50 14.78 -3.23
CA ILE A 116 11.40 14.17 -3.99
C ILE A 116 11.93 13.65 -5.33
N ALA A 117 12.57 14.51 -6.13
CA ALA A 117 13.05 14.11 -7.45
C ALA A 117 14.00 12.92 -7.40
N ARG A 118 14.89 12.84 -6.39
CA ARG A 118 15.81 11.72 -6.23
C ARG A 118 15.13 10.45 -5.74
N LYS A 119 14.21 10.55 -4.78
CA LYS A 119 13.53 9.37 -4.22
C LYS A 119 12.64 8.68 -5.26
N PHE A 120 12.04 9.48 -6.14
CA PHE A 120 11.11 8.99 -7.17
C PHE A 120 11.73 8.97 -8.57
N SER A 121 13.06 9.08 -8.72
CA SER A 121 13.71 9.15 -10.05
C SER A 121 13.69 7.84 -10.83
N ASN A 122 13.72 6.72 -10.10
CA ASN A 122 13.81 5.37 -10.68
C ASN A 122 12.46 4.67 -10.77
N ALA A 123 11.44 5.25 -10.14
CA ALA A 123 10.07 4.80 -10.28
C ALA A 123 9.62 5.04 -11.73
N PRO A 124 9.01 4.07 -12.42
CA PRO A 124 8.19 4.43 -13.58
C PRO A 124 7.25 5.52 -13.09
N MET A 125 7.20 6.65 -13.80
CA MET A 125 6.31 7.76 -13.45
C MET A 125 4.89 7.22 -13.60
N SER A 126 4.38 6.56 -12.56
CA SER A 126 3.07 5.98 -12.60
C SER A 126 2.13 7.17 -12.70
N ALA A 127 1.08 7.04 -13.52
CA ALA A 127 0.06 8.07 -13.60
C ALA A 127 -0.38 8.48 -12.18
N HIS A 128 -0.46 7.53 -11.26
CA HIS A 128 -0.82 7.75 -9.86
C HIS A 128 0.13 8.72 -9.11
N LEU A 129 1.46 8.67 -9.30
CA LEU A 129 2.37 9.65 -8.69
C LEU A 129 2.22 11.05 -9.28
N GLU A 130 1.93 11.16 -10.58
CA GLU A 130 1.71 12.45 -11.26
C GLU A 130 0.48 13.19 -10.72
N HIS A 131 -0.42 12.52 -10.00
CA HIS A 131 -1.59 13.17 -9.39
C HIS A 131 -1.36 13.56 -7.91
N LEU A 132 -0.26 13.13 -7.28
CA LEU A 132 0.03 13.46 -5.89
C LEU A 132 0.66 14.84 -5.74
N GLY A 133 0.04 15.67 -4.90
CA GLY A 133 0.59 16.97 -4.54
C GLY A 133 1.87 16.87 -3.69
N LYS A 134 2.71 17.92 -3.76
CA LYS A 134 3.98 18.05 -3.03
C LYS A 134 3.91 17.61 -1.57
N SER A 135 2.86 18.00 -0.85
CA SER A 135 2.74 17.67 0.58
C SER A 135 2.64 16.17 0.84
N LYS A 136 1.94 15.42 -0.02
CA LYS A 136 1.83 13.96 0.10
C LYS A 136 3.14 13.28 -0.26
N LEU A 137 3.79 13.72 -1.34
CA LEU A 137 5.12 13.24 -1.73
C LEU A 137 6.17 13.42 -0.63
N LEU A 138 6.10 14.53 0.14
CA LEU A 138 7.00 14.75 1.27
C LEU A 138 6.79 13.78 2.43
N GLU A 139 5.55 13.37 2.70
CA GLU A 139 5.29 12.36 3.75
C GLU A 139 5.81 10.99 3.30
N LEU A 140 5.71 10.66 2.01
CA LEU A 140 6.21 9.41 1.43
C LEU A 140 7.74 9.29 1.43
N LEU A 141 8.49 10.38 1.59
CA LEU A 141 9.96 10.34 1.68
C LEU A 141 10.49 9.49 2.84
N VAL A 142 9.66 9.19 3.84
CA VAL A 142 10.00 8.39 5.02
C VAL A 142 10.06 6.90 4.68
N LEU A 143 9.40 6.46 3.62
CA LEU A 143 9.43 5.08 3.15
C LEU A 143 10.83 4.73 2.63
N ASP A 144 11.24 3.48 2.73
CA ASP A 144 12.51 3.01 2.15
C ASP A 144 12.44 2.92 0.62
N ASP A 145 13.54 2.55 -0.03
CA ASP A 145 13.59 2.54 -1.50
C ASP A 145 12.75 1.40 -2.09
N GLU A 146 12.66 0.24 -1.42
CA GLU A 146 11.87 -0.93 -1.84
C GLU A 146 10.37 -0.64 -1.74
N GLN A 147 9.91 -0.03 -0.64
CA GLN A 147 8.53 0.41 -0.46
C GLN A 147 8.09 1.45 -1.50
N ILE A 148 9.00 2.36 -1.89
CA ILE A 148 8.73 3.32 -2.98
C ILE A 148 8.65 2.59 -4.33
N GLU A 149 9.51 1.62 -4.58
CA GLU A 149 9.45 0.82 -5.80
C GLU A 149 8.14 0.04 -5.89
N GLU A 150 7.72 -0.63 -4.82
CA GLU A 150 6.42 -1.31 -4.74
C GLU A 150 5.25 -0.36 -4.98
N LEU A 151 5.23 0.79 -4.31
CA LEU A 151 4.17 1.81 -4.49
C LEU A 151 4.05 2.31 -5.92
N THR A 152 5.16 2.35 -6.65
CA THR A 152 5.21 2.96 -7.98
C THR A 152 5.03 1.95 -9.09
N ALA A 153 5.54 0.74 -8.92
CA ALA A 153 5.37 -0.37 -9.84
C ALA A 153 3.99 -1.05 -9.69
N ASN A 154 3.57 -1.30 -8.45
CA ASN A 154 2.37 -2.09 -8.13
C ASN A 154 1.20 -1.23 -7.66
N GLY A 155 1.42 0.06 -7.42
CA GLY A 155 0.39 0.97 -6.87
C GLY A 155 0.13 0.78 -5.37
N GLN A 156 0.88 -0.08 -4.68
CA GLN A 156 0.68 -0.42 -3.28
C GLN A 156 1.97 -0.93 -2.63
N THR A 157 2.22 -0.58 -1.36
CA THR A 157 3.22 -1.21 -0.48
C THR A 157 2.57 -1.57 0.85
N GLY A 158 2.67 -2.84 1.26
CA GLY A 158 1.93 -3.34 2.43
C GLY A 158 0.44 -2.98 2.40
N GLU A 159 -0.04 -2.26 3.41
CA GLU A 159 -1.43 -1.78 3.50
C GLU A 159 -1.65 -0.37 2.90
N LEU A 160 -0.62 0.26 2.33
CA LEU A 160 -0.70 1.60 1.74
C LEU A 160 -0.86 1.52 0.23
N ALA A 161 -2.06 1.78 -0.29
CA ALA A 161 -2.31 1.92 -1.72
C ALA A 161 -2.19 3.38 -2.19
N LEU A 162 -1.66 3.62 -3.39
CA LEU A 162 -1.46 4.96 -3.95
C LEU A 162 -2.79 5.68 -4.22
N ASP A 163 -3.83 4.94 -4.58
CA ASP A 163 -5.19 5.47 -4.76
C ASP A 163 -5.80 5.95 -3.43
N ASP A 164 -5.54 5.23 -2.34
CA ASP A 164 -5.92 5.67 -1.00
C ASP A 164 -5.11 6.91 -0.59
N VAL A 165 -3.81 6.93 -0.89
CA VAL A 165 -2.97 8.12 -0.67
C VAL A 165 -3.56 9.33 -1.38
N ALA A 166 -4.14 9.20 -2.58
CA ALA A 166 -4.75 10.30 -3.31
C ALA A 166 -5.99 10.88 -2.59
N THR A 167 -6.78 10.05 -1.91
CA THR A 167 -8.02 10.45 -1.21
C THR A 167 -7.80 10.86 0.25
N MET A 168 -6.77 10.31 0.92
CA MET A 168 -6.45 10.61 2.32
C MET A 168 -6.11 12.08 2.57
N SER A 169 -6.48 12.60 3.74
CA SER A 169 -5.89 13.83 4.26
C SER A 169 -4.41 13.62 4.63
N ILE A 170 -3.64 14.71 4.70
CA ILE A 170 -2.22 14.64 5.10
C ILE A 170 -2.06 14.05 6.51
N LYS A 171 -3.01 14.31 7.41
CA LYS A 171 -2.98 13.79 8.79
C LYS A 171 -3.18 12.28 8.81
N GLU A 172 -4.12 11.77 8.01
CA GLU A 172 -4.35 10.33 7.85
C GLU A 172 -3.12 9.66 7.25
N LEU A 173 -2.59 10.18 6.14
CA LEU A 173 -1.37 9.65 5.51
C LEU A 173 -0.21 9.53 6.52
N ARG A 174 0.04 10.58 7.31
CA ARG A 174 1.09 10.56 8.32
C ARG A 174 0.85 9.53 9.43
N ASN A 175 -0.41 9.29 9.79
CA ASN A 175 -0.77 8.27 10.77
C ASN A 175 -0.58 6.86 10.18
N THR A 176 -0.99 6.63 8.94
CA THR A 176 -0.80 5.35 8.24
C THR A 176 0.68 4.99 8.12
N ILE A 177 1.52 5.94 7.67
CA ILE A 177 2.98 5.74 7.58
C ILE A 177 3.58 5.44 8.96
N ARG A 178 3.11 6.10 10.02
CA ARG A 178 3.56 5.80 11.39
C ARG A 178 3.14 4.42 11.88
N SER A 179 1.94 3.96 11.54
CA SER A 179 1.46 2.62 11.90
C SER A 179 2.30 1.55 11.22
N LEU A 180 2.49 1.66 9.90
CA LEU A 180 3.29 0.73 9.10
C LEU A 180 4.70 0.57 9.67
N ARG A 181 5.32 1.67 10.08
CA ARG A 181 6.63 1.64 10.73
C ARG A 181 6.61 1.02 12.13
N GLY A 182 5.61 1.36 12.94
CA GLY A 182 5.43 0.76 14.26
C GLY A 182 5.29 -0.76 14.18
N ASP A 183 4.59 -1.27 13.18
CA ASP A 183 4.39 -2.70 12.98
C ASP A 183 5.68 -3.42 12.53
N VAL A 184 6.50 -2.79 11.68
CA VAL A 184 7.83 -3.31 11.31
C VAL A 184 8.76 -3.34 12.52
N GLU A 185 8.87 -2.23 13.25
CA GLU A 185 9.74 -2.13 14.44
C GLU A 185 9.31 -3.13 15.54
N ALA A 186 8.01 -3.36 15.71
CA ALA A 186 7.49 -4.36 16.65
C ALA A 186 7.82 -5.80 16.20
N LYS A 187 7.69 -6.11 14.90
CA LYS A 187 8.06 -7.43 14.34
C LYS A 187 9.55 -7.72 14.53
N ASP A 188 10.41 -6.75 14.24
CA ASP A 188 11.87 -6.89 14.39
C ASP A 188 12.28 -7.11 15.86
N ALA A 189 11.65 -6.39 16.79
CA ALA A 189 11.89 -6.58 18.22
C ALA A 189 11.53 -8.00 18.71
N VAL A 190 10.39 -8.54 18.23
CA VAL A 190 9.99 -9.92 18.53
C VAL A 190 10.97 -10.93 17.93
N LEU A 191 11.43 -10.70 16.69
CA LEU A 191 12.43 -11.55 16.05
C LEU A 191 13.76 -11.53 16.82
N GLU A 192 14.25 -10.37 17.23
CA GLU A 192 15.48 -10.28 18.02
C GLU A 192 15.34 -10.97 19.39
N GLN A 193 14.20 -10.78 20.06
CA GLN A 193 13.92 -11.41 21.34
C GLN A 193 13.86 -12.94 21.21
N THR A 194 13.21 -13.45 20.16
CA THR A 194 13.13 -14.89 19.89
C THR A 194 14.50 -15.48 19.57
N HIS A 195 15.32 -14.81 18.76
CA HIS A 195 16.70 -15.20 18.48
C HIS A 195 17.56 -15.27 19.75
N LYS A 196 17.50 -14.25 20.62
CA LYS A 196 18.23 -14.25 21.91
C LYS A 196 17.81 -15.42 22.79
N LYS A 197 16.50 -15.69 22.87
CA LYS A 197 15.97 -16.81 23.67
C LYS A 197 16.45 -18.15 23.09
N LEU A 198 16.44 -18.31 21.79
CA LEU A 198 16.90 -19.51 21.10
C LEU A 198 18.40 -19.75 21.35
N ALA A 199 19.23 -18.72 21.21
CA ALA A 199 20.66 -18.79 21.52
C ALA A 199 20.91 -19.19 22.98
N SER A 200 20.17 -18.62 23.93
CA SER A 200 20.29 -18.98 25.35
C SER A 200 19.91 -20.45 25.63
N LEU A 201 18.85 -20.95 25.00
CA LEU A 201 18.40 -22.33 25.13
C LEU A 201 19.41 -23.31 24.53
N GLN A 202 20.02 -22.97 23.39
CA GLN A 202 21.10 -23.76 22.79
C GLN A 202 22.33 -23.84 23.70
N VAL A 203 22.70 -22.75 24.40
CA VAL A 203 23.82 -22.76 25.36
C VAL A 203 23.50 -23.60 26.59
N GLN A 204 22.28 -23.52 27.12
CA GLN A 204 21.84 -24.35 28.25
C GLN A 204 21.85 -25.84 27.91
N LEU A 205 21.43 -26.20 26.70
CA LEU A 205 21.42 -27.60 26.24
C LEU A 205 22.82 -28.18 26.00
N LYS A 206 23.80 -27.32 25.66
CA LYS A 206 25.21 -27.72 25.46
C LYS A 206 25.97 -27.92 26.77
N LYS A 207 25.53 -27.35 27.89
CA LYS A 207 26.08 -27.70 29.21
C LYS A 207 25.66 -29.14 29.52
N LYS A 208 26.64 -30.06 29.63
CA LYS A 208 26.43 -31.42 30.11
C LYS A 208 25.57 -31.38 31.38
N VAL A 209 24.36 -31.91 31.30
CA VAL A 209 23.43 -32.07 32.44
C VAL A 209 23.90 -33.20 33.37
N VAL A 210 24.82 -34.05 32.93
CA VAL A 210 25.38 -35.11 33.78
C VAL A 210 26.46 -34.49 34.66
N ALA A 211 26.04 -34.00 35.83
CA ALA A 211 26.93 -33.74 36.94
C ALA A 211 27.64 -35.06 37.31
N ASP A 212 28.92 -34.97 37.66
CA ASP A 212 29.68 -36.07 38.25
C ASP A 212 28.96 -36.48 39.55
N THR A 213 28.15 -37.54 39.51
CA THR A 213 27.26 -37.94 40.60
C THR A 213 27.40 -39.43 40.91
N ASP A 214 27.59 -39.77 42.19
CA ASP A 214 27.71 -41.13 42.75
C ASP A 214 26.37 -41.89 42.77
N TRP A 215 25.64 -41.92 41.66
CA TRP A 215 24.37 -42.64 41.53
C TRP A 215 24.55 -44.01 40.86
N PRO A 216 23.59 -44.96 40.98
CA PRO A 216 23.76 -46.30 40.46
C PRO A 216 23.98 -46.32 38.94
N ASP A 217 24.99 -47.06 38.46
CA ASP A 217 25.34 -47.23 37.03
C ASP A 217 24.13 -47.56 36.14
N ALA A 218 23.10 -48.22 36.69
CA ALA A 218 21.87 -48.56 35.99
C ALA A 218 21.04 -47.33 35.51
N LEU A 219 21.25 -46.15 36.08
CA LEU A 219 20.53 -44.92 35.72
C LEU A 219 21.28 -44.07 34.68
N GLU A 220 22.57 -44.32 34.47
CA GLU A 220 23.40 -43.62 33.50
C GLU A 220 22.84 -43.70 32.06
N PRO A 221 22.39 -44.87 31.56
CA PRO A 221 21.76 -44.97 30.24
C PRO A 221 20.46 -44.16 30.14
N VAL A 222 19.71 -44.07 31.23
CA VAL A 222 18.42 -43.34 31.26
C VAL A 222 18.65 -41.83 31.23
N ALA A 223 19.61 -41.31 32.00
CA ALA A 223 20.02 -39.91 31.90
C ALA A 223 20.49 -39.54 30.49
N GLU A 224 21.31 -40.40 29.89
CA GLU A 224 21.81 -40.15 28.54
C GLU A 224 20.66 -40.15 27.51
N GLN A 225 19.69 -41.05 27.64
CA GLN A 225 18.49 -41.07 26.80
C GLN A 225 17.64 -39.80 26.97
N VAL A 226 17.43 -39.32 28.20
CA VAL A 226 16.69 -38.07 28.46
C VAL A 226 17.43 -36.87 27.84
N ALA A 227 18.75 -36.79 28.02
CA ALA A 227 19.57 -35.74 27.42
C ALA A 227 19.55 -35.81 25.88
N ALA A 228 19.56 -37.02 25.30
CA ALA A 228 19.46 -37.24 23.87
C ALA A 228 18.08 -36.82 23.31
N ALA A 229 16.99 -37.11 24.03
CA ALA A 229 15.66 -36.65 23.66
C ALA A 229 15.58 -35.11 23.66
N GLY A 230 16.14 -34.46 24.68
CA GLY A 230 16.24 -32.99 24.72
C GLY A 230 17.02 -32.40 23.54
N ARG A 231 18.16 -33.01 23.16
CA ARG A 231 18.92 -32.61 21.97
C ARG A 231 18.12 -32.74 20.68
N LYS A 232 17.36 -33.83 20.50
CA LYS A 232 16.51 -34.01 19.31
C LYS A 232 15.41 -32.96 19.20
N ILE A 233 14.78 -32.58 20.32
CA ILE A 233 13.77 -31.51 20.35
C ILE A 233 14.39 -30.18 19.91
N ALA A 234 15.54 -29.81 20.48
CA ALA A 234 16.20 -28.56 20.11
C ALA A 234 16.70 -28.56 18.66
N GLN A 235 17.17 -29.71 18.16
CA GLN A 235 17.56 -29.86 16.76
C GLN A 235 16.36 -29.65 15.83
N ALA A 236 15.21 -30.28 16.12
CA ALA A 236 14.00 -30.09 15.32
C ALA A 236 13.51 -28.63 15.30
N ILE A 237 13.65 -27.90 16.41
CA ILE A 237 13.34 -26.46 16.46
C ILE A 237 14.30 -25.67 15.57
N SER A 238 15.60 -25.97 15.63
CA SER A 238 16.61 -25.31 14.78
C SER A 238 16.40 -25.60 13.29
N GLU A 239 15.95 -26.81 12.95
CA GLU A 239 15.61 -27.20 11.58
C GLU A 239 14.39 -26.43 11.08
N LEU A 240 13.34 -26.28 11.90
CA LEU A 240 12.19 -25.43 11.57
C LEU A 240 12.59 -23.96 11.35
N GLU A 241 13.45 -23.41 12.22
CA GLU A 241 13.98 -22.07 12.04
C GLU A 241 14.76 -21.92 10.73
N THR A 242 15.60 -22.90 10.40
CA THR A 242 16.36 -22.93 9.14
C THR A 242 15.42 -22.98 7.94
N CYS A 243 14.38 -23.83 7.97
CA CYS A 243 13.36 -23.88 6.92
C CYS A 243 12.68 -22.52 6.71
N ARG A 244 12.35 -21.81 7.80
CA ARG A 244 11.78 -20.46 7.73
C ARG A 244 12.74 -19.45 7.10
N ILE A 245 14.02 -19.48 7.49
CA ILE A 245 15.06 -18.60 6.92
C ILE A 245 15.20 -18.86 5.42
N THR A 246 15.41 -20.12 5.02
CA THR A 246 15.57 -20.50 3.62
C THR A 246 14.35 -20.15 2.78
N LEU A 247 13.14 -20.25 3.34
CA LEU A 247 11.93 -19.80 2.67
C LEU A 247 12.06 -18.32 2.26
N PHE A 248 12.43 -17.43 3.19
CA PHE A 248 12.59 -16.01 2.89
C PHE A 248 13.80 -15.69 1.99
N GLU A 249 14.89 -16.45 2.07
CA GLU A 249 16.03 -16.30 1.15
C GLU A 249 15.64 -16.63 -0.30
N VAL A 250 14.87 -17.71 -0.52
CA VAL A 250 14.39 -18.10 -1.86
C VAL A 250 13.50 -17.02 -2.50
N ALA A 251 12.81 -16.20 -1.69
CA ALA A 251 12.01 -15.08 -2.18
C ALA A 251 12.85 -13.98 -2.83
N GLN A 252 14.08 -13.76 -2.34
CA GLN A 252 14.91 -12.61 -2.71
C GLN A 252 15.44 -12.71 -4.15
N ASP A 253 15.75 -13.92 -4.61
CA ASP A 253 16.36 -14.16 -5.93
C ASP A 253 15.34 -14.58 -7.00
N MET A 254 14.03 -14.48 -6.71
CA MET A 254 12.99 -15.02 -7.58
C MET A 254 12.54 -14.03 -8.65
N PRO A 255 12.44 -14.44 -9.94
CA PRO A 255 11.87 -13.61 -10.99
C PRO A 255 10.41 -13.23 -10.69
N ASP A 256 10.02 -11.98 -10.99
CA ASP A 256 8.69 -11.44 -10.71
C ASP A 256 7.53 -12.29 -11.27
N GLU A 257 7.74 -12.94 -12.43
CA GLU A 257 6.75 -13.82 -13.06
C GLU A 257 6.37 -15.05 -12.19
N GLN A 258 7.24 -15.44 -11.26
CA GLN A 258 7.04 -16.61 -10.39
C GLN A 258 6.52 -16.22 -9.00
N ARG A 259 6.54 -14.93 -8.65
CA ARG A 259 6.11 -14.40 -7.35
C ARG A 259 4.68 -14.82 -6.95
N PRO A 260 3.66 -14.80 -7.84
CA PRO A 260 2.31 -15.25 -7.47
C PRO A 260 2.24 -16.74 -7.10
N LYS A 261 3.03 -17.59 -7.78
CA LYS A 261 3.11 -19.02 -7.46
C LYS A 261 3.83 -19.24 -6.14
N TYR A 262 4.85 -18.43 -5.86
CA TYR A 262 5.59 -18.45 -4.62
C TYR A 262 4.73 -18.00 -3.43
N GLU A 263 3.92 -16.95 -3.55
CA GLU A 263 2.96 -16.51 -2.52
C GLU A 263 1.89 -17.57 -2.22
N ALA A 264 1.38 -18.26 -3.24
CA ALA A 264 0.48 -19.39 -3.06
C ALA A 264 1.16 -20.55 -2.32
N ALA A 265 2.44 -20.83 -2.63
CA ALA A 265 3.22 -21.84 -1.93
C ALA A 265 3.55 -21.42 -0.48
N LEU A 266 3.84 -20.15 -0.24
CA LEU A 266 4.07 -19.56 1.08
C LEU A 266 2.88 -19.78 2.00
N THR A 267 1.67 -19.55 1.50
CA THR A 267 0.43 -19.76 2.26
C THR A 267 0.34 -21.21 2.73
N HIS A 268 0.60 -22.17 1.84
CA HIS A 268 0.57 -23.59 2.19
C HIS A 268 1.68 -23.99 3.16
N ILE A 269 2.90 -23.49 2.97
CA ILE A 269 4.04 -23.78 3.84
C ILE A 269 3.81 -23.16 5.23
N ALA A 270 3.23 -21.97 5.31
CA ALA A 270 2.86 -21.31 6.56
C ALA A 270 1.84 -22.15 7.35
N ASP A 271 0.78 -22.65 6.70
CA ASP A 271 -0.21 -23.54 7.33
C ASP A 271 0.44 -24.81 7.89
N VAL A 272 1.33 -25.44 7.11
CA VAL A 272 2.04 -26.66 7.55
C VAL A 272 2.96 -26.35 8.73
N TYR A 273 3.66 -25.21 8.70
CA TYR A 273 4.54 -24.76 9.78
C TYR A 273 3.74 -24.47 11.07
N GLU A 274 2.62 -23.76 10.95
CA GLU A 274 1.71 -23.46 12.08
C GLU A 274 1.16 -24.76 12.70
N GLN A 275 0.71 -25.70 11.87
CA GLN A 275 0.23 -27.00 12.36
C GLN A 275 1.33 -27.80 13.05
N ALA A 276 2.57 -27.73 12.56
CA ALA A 276 3.71 -28.40 13.20
C ALA A 276 4.01 -27.80 14.59
N LEU A 277 3.98 -26.46 14.71
CA LEU A 277 4.12 -25.77 15.99
C LEU A 277 3.00 -26.14 16.96
N ALA A 278 1.73 -26.04 16.52
CA ALA A 278 0.58 -26.35 17.36
C ALA A 278 0.59 -27.79 17.89
N ARG A 279 0.99 -28.76 17.06
CA ARG A 279 1.15 -30.17 17.48
C ARG A 279 2.27 -30.33 18.50
N SER A 280 3.40 -29.66 18.28
CA SER A 280 4.54 -29.69 19.20
C SER A 280 4.18 -29.09 20.56
N GLU A 281 3.53 -27.92 20.57
CA GLU A 281 3.08 -27.25 21.80
C GLU A 281 2.08 -28.10 22.58
N ALA A 282 1.10 -28.71 21.91
CA ALA A 282 0.14 -29.60 22.55
C ALA A 282 0.83 -30.83 23.17
N GLY A 283 1.79 -31.42 22.45
CA GLY A 283 2.59 -32.55 22.94
C GLY A 283 3.45 -32.19 24.15
N LEU A 284 4.19 -31.08 24.08
CA LEU A 284 5.04 -30.58 25.16
C LEU A 284 4.22 -30.17 26.39
N THR A 285 3.06 -29.54 26.20
CA THR A 285 2.16 -29.16 27.30
C THR A 285 1.62 -30.39 28.03
N LYS A 286 1.20 -31.41 27.27
CA LYS A 286 0.77 -32.68 27.85
C LYS A 286 1.89 -33.32 28.64
N GLU A 287 3.09 -33.40 28.08
CA GLU A 287 4.22 -34.04 28.76
C GLU A 287 4.71 -33.24 29.96
N ARG A 288 4.67 -31.92 29.90
CA ARG A 288 4.93 -31.05 31.05
C ARG A 288 3.96 -31.34 32.20
N THR A 289 2.68 -31.51 31.89
CA THR A 289 1.67 -31.88 32.90
C THR A 289 1.96 -33.25 33.52
N THR A 290 2.38 -34.24 32.73
CA THR A 290 2.79 -35.56 33.22
C THR A 290 4.02 -35.46 34.09
N PHE A 291 5.03 -34.70 33.66
CA PHE A 291 6.26 -34.45 34.39
C PHE A 291 5.98 -33.82 35.75
N ASP A 292 5.22 -32.72 35.79
CA ASP A 292 4.92 -32.00 37.04
C ASP A 292 4.22 -32.90 38.07
N LYS A 293 3.39 -33.85 37.62
CA LYS A 293 2.69 -34.83 38.48
C LYS A 293 3.54 -36.02 38.91
N SER A 294 4.67 -36.30 38.25
CA SER A 294 5.48 -37.50 38.46
C SER A 294 6.87 -37.16 38.99
N LEU A 295 7.70 -36.53 38.16
CA LEU A 295 9.08 -36.17 38.46
C LEU A 295 9.22 -34.73 38.99
N GLY A 296 8.19 -33.90 38.84
CA GLY A 296 8.22 -32.48 39.20
C GLY A 296 8.56 -32.20 40.66
N ALA A 297 8.15 -33.09 41.58
CA ALA A 297 8.50 -32.98 43.00
C ALA A 297 10.02 -33.09 43.29
N TYR A 298 10.79 -33.65 42.35
CA TYR A 298 12.24 -33.83 42.44
C TYR A 298 13.03 -32.78 41.65
N ALA A 299 12.34 -31.92 40.88
CA ALA A 299 12.97 -30.83 40.14
C ALA A 299 12.99 -29.57 41.02
N ALA A 300 14.16 -29.24 41.55
CA ALA A 300 14.41 -28.03 42.35
C ALA A 300 14.87 -26.86 41.47
#